data_AF-A0A917EN64-F1
#
_entry.id   AF-A0A917EN64-F1
#
_cell.length_a   1.000
_cell.length_b   1.000
_cell.length_c   1.000
_cell.angle_alpha   90.00
_cell.angle_beta   90.00
_cell.angle_gamma   90.00
#
_symmetry.space_group_name_H-M   'P 1'
#
loop_
_entity.id
_entity.type
_entity.pdbx_description
1 polymer ?
#
loop_
_entity_poly.entity_id
_entity_poly.type
_entity_poly.pdbx_seq_one_letter_code
_entity_poly.pdbx_strand_id
1 'polypeptide(L)'
;MPDGFWDSFGNVLGIGYTENERKRDEYSELYFYLKSRRERIERHIEKVETAYGTYFERSSSLLQSNKIPAYEFENKRGEKDVELSDLLGDFRQARDDIASAQSRAYSKWLMYRERAEAENRERDEANR
;
A
#
# COMPACT_ATOMS: atom_id res chain seq x y z
N MET A 1 21.25 9.33 0.91
CA MET A 1 20.92 9.06 2.32
C MET A 1 19.86 10.07 2.70
N PRO A 2 18.66 9.69 3.16
CA PRO A 2 17.69 10.68 3.62
C PRO A 2 17.96 10.96 5.09
N ASP A 3 18.96 11.81 5.33
CA ASP A 3 18.99 12.65 6.52
C ASP A 3 17.85 13.66 6.33
N GLY A 4 16.86 13.75 7.23
CA GLY A 4 15.85 14.81 7.05
C GLY A 4 14.49 14.76 7.74
N PHE A 5 14.22 13.90 8.73
CA PHE A 5 12.97 14.03 9.49
C PHE A 5 13.10 13.77 10.99
N TRP A 6 13.93 12.80 11.38
CA TRP A 6 14.11 12.41 12.78
C TRP A 6 14.87 13.43 13.65
N ASP A 7 15.74 14.26 13.05
CA ASP A 7 16.52 15.27 13.79
C ASP A 7 15.66 16.42 14.34
N SER A 8 14.46 16.66 13.80
CA SER A 8 13.64 17.81 14.21
C SER A 8 12.79 17.56 15.45
N PHE A 9 12.53 16.30 15.84
CA PHE A 9 11.67 15.98 16.98
C PHE A 9 12.45 15.57 18.24
N GLY A 10 13.70 15.10 18.08
CA GLY A 10 14.52 14.64 19.21
C GLY A 10 15.20 15.75 20.02
N ASN A 11 15.21 17.00 19.53
CA ASN A 11 16.13 18.04 20.05
C ASN A 11 15.47 19.20 20.80
N VAL A 12 14.24 19.05 21.32
CA VAL A 12 13.58 20.14 22.05
C VAL A 12 13.84 20.11 23.56
N LEU A 13 14.03 18.95 24.21
CA LEU A 13 14.46 18.87 25.61
C LEU A 13 15.15 17.53 25.82
N GLY A 14 16.45 17.52 26.12
CA GLY A 14 17.30 16.33 26.25
C GLY A 14 16.99 15.38 27.42
N ILE A 15 15.71 15.13 27.70
CA ILE A 15 15.22 14.20 28.71
C ILE A 15 13.91 13.57 28.19
N GLY A 16 13.98 12.40 27.55
CA GLY A 16 12.85 11.46 27.55
C GLY A 16 12.12 11.14 26.24
N TYR A 17 12.86 10.84 25.17
CA TYR A 17 12.31 10.05 24.06
C TYR A 17 13.14 8.77 23.91
N THR A 18 12.56 7.61 24.21
CA THR A 18 13.29 6.33 24.17
C THR A 18 13.36 5.77 22.76
N GLU A 19 14.33 4.88 22.53
CA GLU A 19 14.47 4.18 21.25
C GLU A 19 13.21 3.34 20.91
N ASN A 20 12.50 2.81 21.92
CA ASN A 20 11.25 2.09 21.68
C ASN A 20 10.10 3.05 21.32
N GLU A 21 10.06 4.25 21.89
CA GLU A 21 9.11 5.29 21.49
C GLU A 21 9.36 5.73 20.04
N ARG A 22 10.62 5.91 19.65
CA ARG A 22 11.00 6.18 18.25
C ARG A 22 10.52 5.11 17.31
N LYS A 23 10.84 3.84 17.60
CA LYS A 23 10.44 2.72 16.76
C LYS A 23 8.92 2.53 16.72
N ARG A 24 8.22 2.77 17.83
CA ARG A 24 6.76 2.78 17.84
C ARG A 24 6.25 3.77 16.80
N ASP A 25 6.71 5.02 16.86
CA ASP A 25 6.20 6.06 15.97
C ASP A 25 6.56 5.79 14.50
N GLU A 26 7.78 5.33 14.22
CA GLU A 26 8.21 4.84 12.89
C GLU A 26 7.29 3.77 12.31
N TYR A 27 6.95 2.74 13.09
CA TYR A 27 6.06 1.67 12.63
C TYR A 27 4.60 2.11 12.53
N SER A 28 4.17 3.11 13.31
CA SER A 28 2.86 3.73 13.18
C SER A 28 2.73 4.47 11.85
N GLU A 29 3.71 5.32 11.54
CA GLU A 29 3.77 6.05 10.27
C GLU A 29 3.84 5.10 9.08
N LEU A 30 4.68 4.07 9.15
CA LEU A 30 4.78 3.05 8.11
C LEU A 30 3.44 2.33 7.89
N TYR A 31 2.72 1.98 8.97
CA TYR A 31 1.40 1.37 8.88
C TYR A 31 0.41 2.28 8.12
N PHE A 32 0.33 3.56 8.46
CA PHE A 32 -0.56 4.51 7.80
C PHE A 32 -0.16 4.78 6.35
N TYR A 33 1.15 4.88 6.07
CA TYR A 33 1.67 5.00 4.72
C TYR A 33 1.23 3.81 3.86
N LEU A 34 1.44 2.58 4.33
CA LEU A 34 1.06 1.36 3.62
C LEU A 34 -0.45 1.26 3.42
N LYS A 35 -1.25 1.65 4.43
CA LYS A 35 -2.71 1.73 4.32
C LYS A 35 -3.13 2.65 3.17
N SER A 36 -2.59 3.88 3.13
CA SER A 36 -2.92 4.85 2.07
C SER A 36 -2.51 4.35 0.67
N ARG A 37 -1.38 3.63 0.58
CA ARG A 37 -0.88 3.09 -0.67
C ARG A 37 -1.77 1.96 -1.17
N ARG A 38 -2.21 1.09 -0.27
CA ARG A 38 -3.17 0.02 -0.56
C ARG A 38 -4.48 0.58 -1.11
N GLU A 39 -5.07 1.56 -0.43
CA GLU A 39 -6.31 2.23 -0.86
C GLU A 39 -6.16 2.89 -2.24
N ARG A 40 -4.96 3.38 -2.58
CA ARG A 40 -4.68 3.92 -3.92
C ARG A 40 -4.68 2.83 -4.98
N ILE A 41 -4.05 1.68 -4.72
CA ILE A 41 -4.00 0.56 -5.67
C ILE A 41 -5.40 -0.03 -5.86
N GLU A 42 -6.17 -0.22 -4.78
CA GLU A 42 -7.55 -0.71 -4.86
C GLU A 42 -8.41 0.18 -5.75
N ARG A 43 -8.32 1.51 -5.60
CA ARG A 43 -9.00 2.46 -6.50
C ARG A 43 -8.55 2.38 -7.96
N HIS A 44 -7.28 2.04 -8.22
CA HIS A 44 -6.80 1.87 -9.59
C HIS A 44 -7.32 0.57 -10.20
N ILE A 45 -7.32 -0.53 -9.45
CA ILE A 45 -7.88 -1.81 -9.87
C ILE A 45 -9.37 -1.64 -10.22
N GLU A 46 -10.15 -1.02 -9.32
CA GLU A 46 -11.58 -0.79 -9.53
C GLU A 46 -11.87 0.03 -10.80
N LYS A 47 -11.08 1.09 -11.04
CA LYS A 47 -11.21 1.90 -12.26
C LYS A 47 -10.91 1.10 -13.52
N VAL A 48 -9.87 0.28 -13.49
CA VAL A 48 -9.50 -0.56 -14.64
C VAL A 48 -10.56 -1.63 -14.89
N GLU A 49 -11.02 -2.32 -13.85
CA GLU A 49 -12.07 -3.34 -13.98
C GLU A 49 -13.38 -2.75 -14.50
N THR A 50 -13.79 -1.58 -14.01
CA THR A 50 -14.98 -0.87 -14.51
C THR A 50 -14.83 -0.45 -15.97
N ALA A 51 -13.67 0.12 -16.34
CA ALA A 51 -13.40 0.54 -17.72
C ALA A 51 -13.36 -0.66 -18.66
N TYR A 52 -12.74 -1.77 -18.24
CA TYR A 52 -12.69 -3.01 -18.99
C TYR A 52 -14.06 -3.64 -19.17
N GLY A 53 -14.89 -3.72 -18.12
CA GLY A 53 -16.26 -4.19 -18.21
C GLY A 53 -17.09 -3.37 -19.19
N THR A 54 -16.99 -2.04 -19.11
CA THR A 54 -17.66 -1.12 -20.05
C THR A 54 -17.19 -1.33 -21.49
N TYR A 55 -15.89 -1.50 -21.71
CA TYR A 55 -15.33 -1.82 -23.01
C TYR A 55 -15.88 -3.14 -23.55
N PHE A 56 -15.86 -4.19 -22.73
CA PHE A 56 -16.31 -5.54 -23.09
C PHE A 56 -17.81 -5.57 -23.46
N GLU A 57 -18.66 -4.90 -22.68
CA GLU A 57 -20.10 -4.77 -22.97
C GLU A 57 -20.36 -4.05 -24.30
N ARG A 58 -19.60 -2.97 -24.57
CA ARG A 58 -19.71 -2.24 -25.85
C ARG A 58 -19.14 -3.01 -27.03
N SER A 59 -18.03 -3.72 -26.86
CA SER A 59 -17.39 -4.48 -27.94
C SER A 59 -18.21 -5.71 -28.31
N SER A 60 -18.77 -6.43 -27.34
CA SER A 60 -19.61 -7.61 -27.58
C SER A 60 -20.91 -7.28 -28.32
N SER A 61 -21.44 -6.07 -28.16
CA SER A 61 -22.65 -5.61 -28.85
C SER A 61 -22.40 -4.93 -30.21
N LEU A 62 -21.29 -4.21 -30.36
CA LEU A 62 -21.04 -3.34 -31.54
C LEU A 62 -19.95 -3.85 -32.49
N LEU A 63 -19.02 -4.69 -32.02
CA LEU A 63 -17.82 -5.12 -32.76
C LEU A 63 -17.73 -6.65 -32.83
N GLN A 64 -18.71 -7.25 -33.50
CA GLN A 64 -18.68 -8.67 -33.81
C GLN A 64 -17.41 -9.00 -34.60
N SER A 65 -16.67 -10.00 -34.13
CA SER A 65 -15.36 -10.43 -34.65
C SER A 65 -15.33 -10.70 -36.15
N ASN A 66 -16.46 -11.10 -36.72
CA ASN A 66 -16.62 -11.42 -38.13
C ASN A 66 -16.97 -10.22 -39.04
N LYS A 67 -16.99 -8.97 -38.52
CA LYS A 67 -17.29 -7.78 -39.31
C LYS A 67 -16.06 -6.87 -39.44
N ILE A 68 -15.78 -6.39 -40.66
CA ILE A 68 -14.76 -5.36 -40.89
C ILE A 68 -15.23 -4.04 -40.26
N PRO A 69 -14.38 -3.32 -39.51
CA PRO A 69 -12.94 -3.53 -39.38
C PRO A 69 -12.50 -4.39 -38.19
N ALA A 70 -13.43 -4.87 -37.34
CA ALA A 70 -13.09 -5.60 -36.10
C ALA A 70 -12.21 -6.83 -36.35
N TYR A 71 -12.41 -7.55 -37.46
CA TYR A 71 -11.58 -8.69 -37.86
C TYR A 71 -10.08 -8.32 -38.01
N GLU A 72 -9.77 -7.15 -38.57
CA GLU A 72 -8.37 -6.72 -38.81
C GLU A 72 -7.64 -6.37 -37.51
N PHE A 73 -8.39 -6.02 -36.46
CA PHE A 73 -7.86 -5.66 -35.16
C PHE A 73 -7.96 -6.78 -34.13
N GLU A 74 -8.51 -7.94 -34.47
CA GLU A 74 -8.82 -9.00 -33.52
C GLU A 74 -7.57 -9.57 -32.84
N ASN A 75 -6.52 -9.82 -33.62
CA ASN A 75 -5.23 -10.25 -33.06
C ASN A 75 -4.66 -9.21 -32.10
N LYS A 76 -4.68 -7.92 -32.49
CA LYS A 76 -4.15 -6.84 -31.66
C LYS A 76 -4.99 -6.62 -30.40
N ARG A 77 -6.30 -6.81 -30.48
CA ARG A 77 -7.22 -6.79 -29.34
C ARG A 77 -6.85 -7.89 -28.35
N GLY A 78 -6.68 -9.13 -28.82
CA GLY A 78 -6.26 -10.24 -27.96
C GLY A 78 -4.92 -9.99 -27.25
N GLU A 79 -3.91 -9.47 -27.97
CA GLU A 79 -2.64 -9.07 -27.35
C GLU A 79 -2.82 -8.03 -26.23
N LYS A 80 -3.66 -7.02 -26.47
CA LYS A 80 -3.92 -5.96 -25.49
C LYS A 80 -4.75 -6.42 -24.31
N ASP A 81 -5.68 -7.35 -24.51
CA ASP A 81 -6.46 -7.98 -23.43
C ASP A 81 -5.56 -8.81 -22.51
N VAL A 82 -4.58 -9.54 -23.08
CA VAL A 82 -3.57 -10.28 -22.30
C VAL A 82 -2.68 -9.31 -21.52
N GLU A 83 -2.11 -8.28 -22.17
CA GLU A 83 -1.28 -7.26 -21.50
C GLU A 83 -2.02 -6.58 -20.33
N LEU A 84 -3.31 -6.30 -20.51
CA LEU A 84 -4.16 -5.73 -19.47
C LEU A 84 -4.39 -6.71 -18.31
N SER A 85 -4.64 -7.98 -18.61
CA SER A 85 -4.81 -9.03 -17.60
C SER A 85 -3.54 -9.21 -16.76
N ASP A 86 -2.37 -9.23 -17.40
CA ASP A 86 -1.07 -9.37 -16.72
C ASP A 86 -0.82 -8.17 -15.78
N LEU A 87 -1.05 -6.95 -16.28
CA LEU A 87 -0.93 -5.73 -15.47
C LEU A 87 -1.90 -5.71 -14.27
N LEU A 88 -3.13 -6.21 -14.44
CA LEU A 88 -4.08 -6.37 -13.34
C LEU A 88 -3.59 -7.40 -12.32
N GLY A 89 -2.96 -8.49 -12.79
CA GLY A 89 -2.27 -9.47 -11.95
C GLY A 89 -1.21 -8.83 -11.07
N ASP A 90 -0.33 -8.02 -11.67
CA ASP A 90 0.74 -7.30 -10.96
C ASP A 90 0.19 -6.35 -9.90
N PHE A 91 -0.88 -5.61 -10.21
CA PHE A 91 -1.51 -4.72 -9.23
C PHE A 91 -2.14 -5.48 -8.06
N ARG A 92 -2.77 -6.64 -8.33
CA ARG A 92 -3.35 -7.49 -7.29
C ARG A 92 -2.25 -8.07 -6.40
N GLN A 93 -1.14 -8.53 -6.98
CA GLN A 93 0.02 -9.00 -6.21
C GLN A 93 0.59 -7.88 -5.34
N ALA A 94 0.80 -6.68 -5.90
CA ALA A 94 1.30 -5.53 -5.16
C ALA A 94 0.36 -5.13 -4.01
N ARG A 95 -0.96 -5.20 -4.21
CA ARG A 95 -1.95 -4.98 -3.15
C ARG A 95 -1.75 -5.97 -2.00
N ASP A 96 -1.58 -7.25 -2.31
CA ASP A 96 -1.44 -8.31 -1.33
C ASP A 96 -0.11 -8.20 -0.55
N ASP A 97 0.98 -7.86 -1.25
CA ASP A 97 2.28 -7.58 -0.64
C ASP A 97 2.22 -6.39 0.33
N ILE A 98 1.54 -5.31 -0.07
CA ILE A 98 1.32 -4.14 0.81
C ILE A 98 0.46 -4.52 2.01
N ALA A 99 -0.58 -5.32 1.84
CA ALA A 99 -1.42 -5.77 2.96
C ALA A 99 -0.61 -6.61 3.96
N SER A 100 0.27 -7.48 3.47
CA SER A 100 1.20 -8.26 4.30
C SER A 100 2.19 -7.35 5.05
N ALA A 101 2.79 -6.38 4.34
CA ALA A 101 3.69 -5.40 4.94
C ALA A 101 2.98 -4.53 5.99
N GLN A 102 1.75 -4.12 5.72
CA GLN A 102 0.90 -3.33 6.62
C GLN A 102 0.64 -4.11 7.92
N SER A 103 0.28 -5.39 7.81
CA SER A 103 0.07 -6.26 8.97
C SER A 103 1.35 -6.38 9.82
N ARG A 104 2.50 -6.59 9.18
CA ARG A 104 3.80 -6.66 9.88
C ARG A 104 4.16 -5.34 10.57
N ALA A 105 3.91 -4.21 9.92
CA ALA A 105 4.15 -2.89 10.51
C ALA A 105 3.29 -2.68 11.76
N TYR A 106 2.01 -3.06 11.70
CA TYR A 106 1.11 -3.01 12.86
C TYR A 106 1.59 -3.90 14.02
N SER A 107 2.01 -5.14 13.74
CA SER A 107 2.57 -6.03 14.77
C SER A 107 3.83 -5.45 15.41
N LYS A 108 4.72 -4.82 14.64
CA LYS A 108 5.91 -4.17 15.17
C LYS A 108 5.57 -2.93 15.99
N TRP A 109 4.62 -2.12 15.55
CA TRP A 109 4.10 -1.00 16.32
C TRP A 109 3.58 -1.45 17.69
N LEU A 110 2.76 -2.50 17.74
CA LEU A 110 2.26 -3.08 19.01
C LEU A 110 3.41 -3.47 19.95
N MET A 111 4.38 -4.21 19.42
CA MET A 111 5.55 -4.66 20.19
C MET A 111 6.35 -3.49 20.77
N TYR A 112 6.60 -2.45 19.98
CA TYR A 112 7.36 -1.29 20.45
C TYR A 112 6.55 -0.38 21.38
N ARG A 113 5.23 -0.31 21.20
CA ARG A 113 4.33 0.36 22.15
C ARG A 113 4.41 -0.29 23.53
N GLU A 114 4.29 -1.62 23.61
CA GLU A 114 4.38 -2.35 24.87
C GLU A 114 5.74 -2.18 25.56
N ARG A 115 6.82 -2.17 24.78
CA ARG A 115 8.18 -1.92 25.30
C ARG A 115 8.37 -0.51 25.81
N ALA A 116 7.89 0.50 25.08
CA ALA A 116 7.92 1.89 25.52
C ALA A 116 7.11 2.09 26.81
N GLU A 117 5.94 1.46 26.93
CA GLU A 117 5.13 1.49 28.14
C GLU A 117 5.80 0.78 29.33
N ALA A 118 6.60 -0.26 29.10
CA ALA A 118 7.40 -0.90 30.14
C ALA A 118 8.55 0.00 30.60
N GLU A 119 9.33 0.56 29.67
CA GLU A 119 10.44 1.48 29.98
C GLU A 119 9.96 2.73 30.75
N ASN A 120 8.81 3.28 30.36
CA ASN A 120 8.24 4.44 31.05
C ASN A 120 7.84 4.10 32.49
N ARG A 121 7.30 2.91 32.74
CA ARG A 121 7.00 2.44 34.11
C ARG A 121 8.25 2.25 34.95
N GLU A 122 9.28 1.59 34.41
CA GLU A 122 10.55 1.39 35.11
C GLU A 122 11.23 2.73 35.46
N ARG A 123 11.17 3.70 34.54
CA ARG A 123 11.70 5.05 34.75
C ARG A 123 10.92 5.83 35.80
N ASP A 124 9.59 5.71 35.82
CA ASP A 124 8.75 6.35 36.84
C ASP A 124 8.97 5.73 38.22
N GLU A 125 9.22 4.43 38.31
CA GLU A 125 9.56 3.73 39.54
C GLU A 125 10.96 4.12 40.05
N ALA A 126 11.94 4.27 39.16
CA ALA A 126 13.30 4.69 39.52
C ALA A 126 13.41 6.14 40.02
N ASN A 127 12.43 6.99 39.68
CA ASN A 127 12.38 8.39 40.08
C ASN A 127 11.51 8.65 41.34
N ARG A 128 10.93 7.61 41.95
CA ARG A 128 10.19 7.68 43.23
C ARG A 128 11.10 7.37 44.41
#